data_AF-A0A3D3TNG7-F1
#
_entry.id   AF-A0A3D3TNG7-F1
#
_cell.length_a   1.000
_cell.length_b   1.000
_cell.length_c   1.000
_cell.angle_alpha   90.00
_cell.angle_beta   90.00
_cell.angle_gamma   90.00
#
_symmetry.space_group_name_H-M   'P 1'
#
loop_
_entity.id
_entity.type
_entity.pdbx_description
1 polymer ?
#
loop_
_entity_poly.entity_id
_entity_poly.type
_entity_poly.pdbx_seq_one_letter_code
_entity_poly.pdbx_strand_id
1 'polypeptide(L)' 'MNHKIQRINSYEDDRFDKTILNQHGAFIVDEKYKCSFKIINKDSAIVLFDKEVDIFQLIDEFRFYSEHIIV' A
#
# COMPACT_ATOMS: atom_id res chain seq x y z
N MET A 1 -18.68 -0.01 2.03
CA MET A 1 -18.23 1.15 2.85
C MET A 1 -17.09 1.77 2.07
N ASN A 2 -17.06 3.08 1.85
CA ASN A 2 -15.90 3.70 1.19
C ASN A 2 -14.83 3.93 2.26
N HIS A 3 -13.80 3.08 2.27
CA HIS A 3 -12.63 3.33 3.09
C HIS A 3 -11.84 4.49 2.51
N LYS A 4 -11.35 5.40 3.36
CA LYS A 4 -10.48 6.50 2.97
C LYS A 4 -9.05 5.99 2.92
N ILE A 5 -8.53 5.77 1.72
CA ILE A 5 -7.17 5.28 1.49
C ILE A 5 -6.25 6.48 1.24
N GLN A 6 -5.12 6.52 1.93
CA GLN A 6 -4.09 7.55 1.77
C GLN A 6 -2.73 6.90 1.52
N ARG A 7 -2.10 7.20 0.39
CA ARG A 7 -0.71 6.82 0.12
C ARG A 7 0.26 7.73 0.89
N ILE A 8 1.30 7.15 1.46
CA ILE A 8 2.35 7.87 2.16
C ILE A 8 3.48 8.19 1.19
N ASN A 9 3.73 9.49 1.00
CA ASN A 9 4.78 9.99 0.10
C ASN A 9 6.08 10.35 0.83
N SER A 10 6.09 10.29 2.17
CA SER A 10 7.30 10.53 2.96
C SER A 10 8.25 9.33 2.87
N TYR A 11 9.54 9.61 2.72
CA TYR A 11 10.60 8.59 2.76
C TYR A 11 11.16 8.34 4.16
N GLU A 12 10.70 9.13 5.14
CA GLU A 12 11.20 9.15 6.52
C GLU A 12 10.06 8.89 7.53
N ASP A 13 9.00 8.23 7.10
CA ASP A 13 7.89 7.86 7.97
C ASP A 13 8.22 6.61 8.79
N ASP A 14 8.55 6.80 10.07
CA ASP A 14 8.95 5.72 10.98
C ASP A 14 7.88 4.62 11.18
N ARG A 15 6.65 4.82 10.69
CA ARG A 15 5.59 3.80 10.74
C ARG A 15 5.80 2.66 9.74
N PHE A 16 6.68 2.83 8.76
CA PHE A 16 6.91 1.87 7.68
C PHE A 16 8.40 1.61 7.45
N ASP A 17 8.72 0.42 6.91
CA ASP A 17 10.08 0.10 6.50
C ASP A 17 10.54 1.02 5.36
N LYS A 18 11.81 1.42 5.41
CA LYS A 18 12.43 2.28 4.39
C LYS A 18 12.34 1.70 2.98
N THR A 19 12.40 0.38 2.84
CA THR A 19 12.20 -0.30 1.55
C THR A 19 10.80 -0.09 0.99
N ILE A 20 9.76 -0.13 1.84
CA ILE A 20 8.37 0.12 1.44
C ILE A 20 8.19 1.57 1.02
N LEU A 21 8.74 2.51 1.81
CA LEU A 21 8.68 3.94 1.49
C LEU A 21 9.37 4.26 0.17
N ASN A 22 10.56 3.70 -0.07
CA ASN A 22 11.30 3.88 -1.32
C ASN A 22 10.58 3.29 -2.55
N GLN A 23 9.76 2.25 -2.35
CA GLN A 23 8.90 1.68 -3.38
C GLN A 23 7.53 2.39 -3.49
N HIS A 24 7.31 3.40 -2.65
CA HIS A 24 6.03 4.08 -2.47
C HIS A 24 4.84 3.13 -2.23
N GLY A 25 5.10 2.03 -1.54
CA GLY A 25 4.12 1.00 -1.22
C GLY A 25 3.40 1.23 0.10
N ALA A 26 3.61 2.36 0.79
CA ALA A 26 3.01 2.61 2.11
C ALA A 26 1.65 3.30 2.00
N PHE A 27 0.66 2.77 2.72
CA PHE A 27 -0.72 3.27 2.74
C PHE A 27 -1.29 3.29 4.16
N ILE A 28 -2.17 4.25 4.42
CA ILE A 28 -2.99 4.31 5.62
C ILE A 28 -4.45 4.33 5.21
N VAL A 29 -5.24 3.45 5.81
CA VAL A 29 -6.68 3.31 5.56
C VAL A 29 -7.46 3.79 6.77
N ASP A 30 -8.44 4.66 6.55
CA ASP A 30 -9.27 5.32 7.57
C ASP A 30 -8.44 5.98 8.68
N GLU A 31 -7.27 6.51 8.32
CA GLU A 31 -6.33 7.17 9.24
C GLU A 31 -5.84 6.26 10.39
N LYS A 32 -6.12 4.95 10.31
CA LYS A 32 -5.95 3.98 11.39
C LYS A 32 -5.12 2.78 10.96
N TYR A 33 -5.52 2.10 9.89
CA TYR A 33 -4.91 0.83 9.48
C TYR A 33 -3.69 1.09 8.63
N LYS A 34 -2.59 0.42 8.93
CA LYS A 34 -1.34 0.56 8.17
C LYS A 34 -1.26 -0.59 7.19
N CYS A 35 -1.15 -0.26 5.91
CA CYS A 35 -1.03 -1.25 4.86
C CYS A 35 0.22 -0.99 4.03
N SER A 36 0.83 -2.06 3.52
CA SER A 36 2.04 -1.94 2.73
C SER A 36 2.07 -2.91 1.56
N PHE A 37 2.60 -2.44 0.44
CA PHE A 37 2.95 -3.23 -0.72
C PHE A 37 4.47 -3.29 -0.83
N LYS A 38 5.01 -4.51 -0.85
CA LYS A 38 6.41 -4.78 -1.12
C LYS A 38 6.53 -5.35 -2.52
N ILE A 39 7.03 -4.57 -3.47
CA ILE A 39 7.31 -5.04 -4.82
C ILE A 39 8.47 -6.04 -4.74
N ILE A 40 8.23 -7.26 -5.19
CA ILE A 40 9.21 -8.35 -5.15
C ILE A 40 9.82 -8.66 -6.53
N ASN A 41 9.15 -8.27 -7.62
CA ASN A 41 9.65 -8.37 -8.98
C ASN A 41 8.92 -7.34 -9.89
N LYS A 42 9.06 -7.46 -11.21
CA LYS A 42 8.50 -6.49 -12.18
C LYS A 42 6.96 -6.40 -12.19
N ASP A 43 6.25 -7.46 -11.77
CA ASP A 43 4.81 -7.62 -11.95
C ASP A 43 4.10 -8.15 -10.69
N SER A 44 4.82 -8.29 -9.57
CA SER A 44 4.31 -8.93 -8.36
C SER A 44 4.71 -8.12 -7.12
N ALA A 45 3.79 -8.03 -6.17
CA ALA A 45 4.02 -7.40 -4.88
C ALA A 45 3.34 -8.19 -3.76
N ILE A 46 3.93 -8.20 -2.58
CA ILE A 46 3.30 -8.76 -1.38
C ILE A 46 2.57 -7.63 -0.66
N VAL A 47 1.30 -7.85 -0.33
CA VAL A 47 0.49 -6.90 0.44
C VAL A 47 0.37 -7.35 1.90
N LEU A 48 0.59 -6.42 2.82
CA LEU A 48 0.28 -6.55 4.25
C LEU A 48 -0.84 -5.56 4.58
N PHE A 49 -1.91 -6.07 5.19
CA PHE A 49 -3.11 -5.30 5.49
C PHE A 49 -3.83 -5.85 6.71
N ASP A 50 -4.62 -5.00 7.37
CA ASP A 50 -5.50 -5.40 8.45
C ASP A 50 -6.78 -6.04 7.92
N LYS A 51 -7.32 -7.03 8.65
CA LYS A 51 -8.52 -7.79 8.22
C LYS A 51 -9.77 -6.92 8.00
N GLU A 52 -9.81 -5.74 8.63
CA GLU A 52 -10.92 -4.78 8.50
C GLU A 52 -10.84 -3.92 7.23
N VAL A 53 -9.73 -3.99 6.48
CA VAL A 53 -9.52 -3.23 5.25
C VAL A 53 -10.11 -3.97 4.05
N ASP A 54 -10.84 -3.25 3.21
CA ASP A 54 -11.21 -3.74 1.88
C ASP A 54 -9.95 -3.85 1.00
N ILE A 55 -9.45 -5.07 0.88
CA ILE A 55 -8.22 -5.37 0.15
C ILE A 55 -8.35 -5.11 -1.35
N PHE A 56 -9.55 -5.27 -1.93
CA PHE A 56 -9.74 -5.03 -3.37
C PHE A 56 -9.64 -3.54 -3.66
N GLN A 57 -10.28 -2.70 -2.84
CA GLN A 57 -10.16 -1.26 -2.94
C GLN A 57 -8.71 -0.79 -2.77
N LEU A 58 -7.98 -1.40 -1.83
CA LEU A 58 -6.57 -1.09 -1.60
C LEU A 58 -5.66 -1.49 -2.78
N ILE A 59 -5.91 -2.65 -3.40
CA ILE A 59 -5.17 -3.11 -4.59
C ILE A 59 -5.43 -2.18 -5.78
N ASP A 60 -6.67 -1.74 -5.99
CA ASP A 60 -7.01 -0.82 -7.08
C ASP A 60 -6.30 0.54 -6.91
N GLU A 61 -6.30 1.10 -5.69
CA GLU A 61 -5.56 2.33 -5.38
C GLU A 61 -4.06 2.18 -5.59
N PHE A 62 -3.47 1.04 -5.21
CA PHE A 62 -2.05 0.79 -5.46
C PHE A 62 -1.75 0.66 -6.97
N ARG A 63 -2.60 -0.04 -7.72
CA ARG A 63 -2.45 -0.23 -9.17
C ARG A 63 -2.64 1.04 -9.97
N PHE A 64 -3.40 2.02 -9.48
CA PHE A 64 -3.44 3.35 -10.10
C PHE A 64 -2.05 3.97 -10.26
N TYR A 65 -1.11 3.66 -9.37
CA TYR A 65 0.29 4.11 -9.45
C TYR A 65 1.26 3.05 -10.01
N SER A 66 0.80 1.80 -10.11
CA SER A 66 1.63 0.62 -10.42
C SER A 66 0.86 -0.35 -11.31
N GLU A 67 0.39 0.12 -12.48
CA GLU A 67 -0.57 -0.60 -13.34
C GLU A 67 -0.10 -1.99 -13.78
N HIS A 68 1.20 -2.24 -13.81
CA HIS A 68 1.79 -3.52 -14.23
C HIS A 68 1.81 -4.60 -13.13
N ILE A 69 1.42 -4.28 -11.90
CA ILE A 69 1.50 -5.21 -10.76
C ILE A 69 0.21 -6.06 -10.65
N ILE A 70 0.40 -7.37 -10.54
CA ILE A 70 -0.66 -8.39 -10.46
C ILE A 70 -1.04 -8.73 -9.00
N VAL A 71 -0.20 -8.38 -8.01
CA VAL A 71 -0.37 -8.57 -6.54
C VAL A 71 -0.66 -10.01 -6.12
#